data_AF-A0A670ZGN9-F1
#
_entry.id   AF-A0A670ZGN9-F1
#
_cell.length_a   1.000
_cell.length_b   1.000
_cell.length_c   1.000
_cell.angle_alpha   90.00
_cell.angle_beta   90.00
_cell.angle_gamma   90.00
#
_symmetry.space_group_name_H-M   'P 1'
#
loop_
_entity.id
_entity.type
_entity.pdbx_description
1 polymer ?
#
loop_
_entity_poly.entity_id
_entity_poly.type
_entity_poly.pdbx_seq_one_letter_code
_entity_poly.pdbx_strand_id
1 'polypeptide(L)'
;PPSDVPAFPSQHLTWKTQDVENCAVRGKLRDECYNYIKVLVPKNDRSLLACGTNAFHPVCRTYKISDFQQEGEELNGQARCPFDTKQTNVAIFADGNLYSATVADFQASDAVIYRSLGERNPVLRTVKYDSKWLREPHFIHALEYQQYVYFFFREISVEYTTLGRVIFSRVGRVCKNDMGGSPRVLEKYWTSFLKARLNCSVPGDAFFYFDVLQAVTDVILVNGRPFVFAVFTTQSNSITGSAVCTFDMDEVGRVFDGRFKEQKNADAGWTPISEDKVPTPR
;
A
#
# COMPACT_ATOMS: atom_id res chain seq x y z
N PRO A 1 25.36 -14.40 -32.89
CA PRO A 1 23.89 -14.63 -32.80
C PRO A 1 23.51 -15.11 -31.39
N PRO A 2 22.70 -14.37 -30.62
CA PRO A 2 22.15 -14.95 -29.40
C PRO A 2 20.96 -15.82 -29.81
N SER A 3 21.21 -17.13 -29.80
CA SER A 3 20.24 -18.20 -30.03
C SER A 3 19.26 -18.31 -28.87
N ASP A 4 17.97 -18.34 -29.23
CA ASP A 4 16.85 -18.99 -28.54
C ASP A 4 16.59 -18.61 -27.07
N VAL A 5 16.00 -17.42 -26.88
CA VAL A 5 15.04 -17.26 -25.78
C VAL A 5 13.72 -17.87 -26.28
N PRO A 6 13.21 -18.96 -25.69
CA PRO A 6 11.95 -19.54 -26.15
C PRO A 6 10.83 -18.50 -25.99
N ALA A 7 10.05 -18.31 -27.06
CA ALA A 7 8.91 -17.38 -27.11
C ALA A 7 7.74 -17.79 -26.20
N PHE A 8 7.85 -18.93 -25.51
CA PHE A 8 6.84 -19.48 -24.63
C PHE A 8 7.44 -19.80 -23.25
N PRO A 9 6.70 -19.53 -22.17
CA PRO A 9 7.17 -19.82 -20.82
C PRO A 9 7.38 -21.34 -20.65
N SER A 10 8.52 -21.72 -20.07
CA SER A 10 8.88 -23.13 -19.83
C SER A 10 8.04 -23.79 -18.72
N GLN A 11 7.34 -23.00 -17.92
CA GLN A 11 6.46 -23.45 -16.84
C GLN A 11 5.21 -22.56 -16.77
N HIS A 12 4.07 -23.13 -16.37
CA HIS A 12 2.83 -22.39 -16.16
C HIS A 12 2.08 -22.94 -14.94
N LEU A 13 1.36 -22.08 -14.24
CA LEU A 13 0.49 -22.41 -13.12
C LEU A 13 -0.96 -22.11 -13.50
N THR A 14 -1.86 -23.07 -13.28
CA THR A 14 -3.30 -22.88 -13.52
C THR A 14 -4.06 -22.87 -12.20
N TRP A 15 -4.72 -21.76 -11.88
CA TRP A 15 -5.58 -21.63 -10.69
C TRP A 15 -6.92 -20.97 -11.05
N LYS A 16 -7.94 -21.81 -11.28
CA LYS A 16 -9.29 -21.40 -11.64
C LYS A 16 -10.20 -21.39 -10.40
N THR A 17 -11.14 -20.45 -10.37
CA THR A 17 -12.23 -20.42 -9.38
C THR A 17 -13.36 -21.36 -9.79
N GLN A 18 -14.09 -21.90 -8.81
CA GLN A 18 -15.30 -22.71 -9.03
C GLN A 18 -16.58 -21.86 -8.94
N ASP A 19 -16.48 -20.60 -8.51
CA ASP A 19 -17.62 -19.75 -8.12
C ASP A 19 -18.08 -18.76 -9.20
N VAL A 20 -17.67 -18.97 -10.47
CA VAL A 20 -17.98 -18.04 -11.57
C VAL A 20 -19.49 -17.79 -11.71
N GLU A 21 -20.30 -18.85 -11.67
CA GLU A 21 -21.75 -18.76 -11.85
C GLU A 21 -22.43 -18.05 -10.67
N ASN A 22 -22.06 -18.43 -9.44
CA ASN A 22 -22.60 -17.83 -8.21
C ASN A 22 -22.28 -16.33 -8.12
N CYS A 23 -21.09 -15.92 -8.54
CA CYS A 23 -20.68 -14.52 -8.57
C CYS A 23 -21.52 -13.71 -9.57
N ALA A 24 -21.75 -14.24 -10.78
CA ALA A 24 -22.51 -13.54 -11.81
C ALA A 24 -23.97 -13.30 -11.38
N VAL A 25 -24.57 -14.25 -10.66
CA VAL A 25 -25.94 -14.12 -10.11
C VAL A 25 -26.06 -12.97 -9.10
N ARG A 26 -24.96 -12.55 -8.46
CA ARG A 26 -24.93 -11.40 -7.52
C ARG A 26 -24.81 -10.04 -8.22
N GLY A 27 -25.02 -9.99 -9.54
CA GLY A 27 -25.06 -8.75 -10.33
C GLY A 27 -23.70 -8.25 -10.82
N LYS A 28 -22.67 -9.12 -10.80
CA LYS A 28 -21.36 -8.84 -11.40
C LYS A 28 -21.32 -9.30 -12.86
N LEU A 29 -20.51 -8.62 -13.67
CA LEU A 29 -20.30 -9.08 -15.04
C LEU A 29 -19.52 -10.40 -15.03
N ARG A 30 -19.82 -11.30 -15.97
CA ARG A 30 -19.25 -12.66 -15.99
C ARG A 30 -17.72 -12.66 -16.10
N ASP A 31 -17.17 -11.69 -16.81
CA ASP A 31 -15.73 -11.47 -16.91
C ASP A 31 -15.11 -11.02 -15.58
N GLU A 32 -15.82 -10.28 -14.74
CA GLU A 32 -15.29 -9.90 -13.41
C GLU A 32 -15.23 -11.09 -12.42
N CYS A 33 -15.92 -12.19 -12.70
CA CYS A 33 -16.07 -13.34 -11.81
C CYS A 33 -14.98 -14.42 -11.93
N TYR A 34 -13.87 -14.15 -12.61
CA TYR A 34 -12.72 -15.07 -12.65
C TYR A 34 -11.78 -14.87 -11.46
N ASN A 35 -10.77 -15.75 -11.37
CA ASN A 35 -9.66 -15.57 -10.46
C ASN A 35 -8.55 -14.75 -11.12
N TYR A 36 -8.44 -13.49 -10.74
CA TYR A 36 -7.37 -12.62 -11.20
C TYR A 36 -6.27 -12.57 -10.16
N ILE A 37 -5.06 -13.01 -10.54
CA ILE A 37 -3.89 -12.94 -9.66
C ILE A 37 -3.48 -11.48 -9.51
N LYS A 38 -3.54 -10.98 -8.27
CA LYS A 38 -3.26 -9.57 -7.93
C LYS A 38 -2.07 -9.43 -6.98
N VAL A 39 -1.66 -10.51 -6.34
CA VAL A 39 -0.44 -10.59 -5.53
C VAL A 39 0.37 -11.78 -6.00
N LEU A 40 1.66 -11.55 -6.28
CA LEU A 40 2.64 -12.59 -6.53
C LEU A 40 3.97 -12.10 -5.97
N VAL A 41 4.34 -12.58 -4.79
CA VAL A 41 5.52 -12.08 -4.06
C VAL A 41 6.36 -13.23 -3.52
N PRO A 42 7.71 -13.14 -3.55
CA PRO A 42 8.57 -14.09 -2.86
C PRO A 42 8.27 -14.08 -1.37
N LYS A 43 7.95 -15.26 -0.81
CA LYS A 43 7.85 -15.47 0.63
C LYS A 43 9.23 -15.74 1.24
N ASN A 44 10.06 -16.47 0.49
CA ASN A 44 11.46 -16.78 0.76
C ASN A 44 12.11 -17.28 -0.56
N ASP A 45 13.36 -17.74 -0.50
CA ASP A 45 14.13 -18.20 -1.68
C ASP A 45 13.55 -19.44 -2.39
N ARG A 46 12.57 -20.13 -1.80
CA ARG A 46 11.99 -21.38 -2.31
C ARG A 46 10.49 -21.29 -2.60
N SER A 47 9.80 -20.33 -2.00
CA SER A 47 8.34 -20.25 -2.03
C SER A 47 7.84 -18.87 -2.45
N LEU A 48 6.79 -18.85 -3.26
CA LEU A 48 6.01 -17.67 -3.65
C LEU A 48 4.67 -17.68 -2.93
N LEU A 49 4.20 -16.52 -2.50
CA LEU A 49 2.80 -16.33 -2.15
C LEU A 49 2.08 -15.72 -3.36
N ALA A 50 1.04 -16.40 -3.83
CA ALA A 50 0.13 -15.89 -4.84
C ALA A 50 -1.26 -15.67 -4.23
N CYS A 51 -1.87 -14.53 -4.47
CA CYS A 51 -3.26 -14.27 -4.11
C CYS A 51 -4.05 -13.77 -5.31
N GLY A 52 -5.30 -14.21 -5.40
CA GLY A 52 -6.20 -13.79 -6.46
C GLY A 52 -7.58 -13.43 -5.95
N THR A 53 -8.29 -12.64 -6.75
CA THR A 53 -9.65 -12.14 -6.46
C THR A 53 -10.66 -13.27 -6.29
N ASN A 54 -10.42 -14.42 -6.93
CA ASN A 54 -11.18 -15.65 -6.86
C ASN A 54 -12.71 -15.40 -6.82
N ALA A 55 -13.24 -14.79 -7.89
CA ALA A 55 -14.67 -14.46 -8.02
C ALA A 55 -15.23 -13.57 -6.88
N PHE A 56 -14.49 -12.52 -6.51
CA PHE A 56 -14.81 -11.65 -5.37
C PHE A 56 -14.82 -12.39 -4.02
N HIS A 57 -14.05 -13.47 -3.89
CA HIS A 57 -13.76 -14.14 -2.63
C HIS A 57 -12.25 -14.35 -2.51
N PRO A 58 -11.48 -13.32 -2.14
CA PRO A 58 -10.03 -13.35 -2.23
C PRO A 58 -9.42 -14.52 -1.46
N VAL A 59 -8.50 -15.25 -2.10
CA VAL A 59 -7.78 -16.39 -1.54
C VAL A 59 -6.30 -16.23 -1.84
N CYS A 60 -5.44 -16.80 -0.99
CA CYS A 60 -4.00 -16.90 -1.19
C CYS A 60 -3.54 -18.36 -1.12
N ARG A 61 -2.51 -18.70 -1.89
CA ARG A 61 -1.83 -20.01 -1.90
C ARG A 61 -0.32 -19.79 -1.90
N THR A 62 0.41 -20.68 -1.22
CA THR A 62 1.88 -20.72 -1.32
C THR A 62 2.27 -21.74 -2.37
N TYR A 63 3.27 -21.43 -3.20
CA TYR A 63 3.77 -22.31 -4.26
C TYR A 63 5.29 -22.41 -4.20
N LYS A 64 5.84 -23.58 -4.51
CA LYS A 64 7.29 -23.73 -4.74
C LYS A 64 7.71 -23.01 -6.00
N ILE A 65 8.85 -22.34 -5.97
CA ILE A 65 9.42 -21.63 -7.13
C ILE A 65 9.90 -22.63 -8.20
N SER A 66 10.34 -23.82 -7.80
CA SER A 66 10.96 -24.81 -8.71
C SER A 66 10.00 -25.40 -9.73
N ASP A 67 8.76 -25.67 -9.31
CA ASP A 67 7.78 -26.47 -10.07
C ASP A 67 6.33 -25.98 -9.91
N PHE A 68 6.11 -24.87 -9.20
CA PHE A 68 4.79 -24.31 -8.89
C PHE A 68 3.82 -25.31 -8.22
N GLN A 69 4.33 -26.29 -7.48
CA GLN A 69 3.48 -27.11 -6.62
C GLN A 69 2.99 -26.30 -5.42
N GLN A 70 1.70 -26.41 -5.10
CA GLN A 70 1.12 -25.76 -3.93
C GLN A 70 1.70 -26.35 -2.65
N GLU A 71 2.04 -25.47 -1.71
CA GLU A 71 2.48 -25.82 -0.36
C GLU A 71 1.41 -25.46 0.66
N GLY A 72 0.97 -26.46 1.42
CA GLY A 72 -0.01 -26.30 2.48
C GLY A 72 -1.42 -25.93 1.99
N GLU A 73 -2.24 -25.47 2.94
CA GLU A 73 -3.63 -25.13 2.74
C GLU A 73 -3.82 -23.73 2.14
N GLU A 74 -5.00 -23.51 1.57
CA GLU A 74 -5.42 -22.18 1.16
C GLU A 74 -5.55 -21.24 2.36
N LEU A 75 -5.16 -19.98 2.15
CA LEU A 75 -5.26 -18.93 3.14
C LEU A 75 -6.33 -17.93 2.71
N ASN A 76 -7.09 -17.41 3.68
CA ASN A 76 -8.00 -16.30 3.46
C ASN A 76 -7.25 -15.09 2.85
N GLY A 77 -7.75 -14.53 1.75
CA GLY A 77 -7.12 -13.41 1.05
C GLY A 77 -7.60 -12.02 1.48
N GLN A 78 -8.57 -11.92 2.39
CA GLN A 78 -9.09 -10.66 2.91
C GLN A 78 -7.97 -9.81 3.52
N ALA A 79 -7.96 -8.52 3.21
CA ALA A 79 -6.90 -7.55 3.54
C ALA A 79 -5.50 -7.85 2.95
N ARG A 80 -5.34 -8.92 2.16
CA ARG A 80 -4.10 -9.30 1.47
C ARG A 80 -4.22 -9.12 -0.05
N CYS A 81 -5.40 -9.39 -0.58
CA CYS A 81 -5.75 -9.33 -1.99
C CYS A 81 -7.12 -8.64 -2.14
N PRO A 82 -7.31 -7.81 -3.18
CA PRO A 82 -8.59 -7.15 -3.43
C PRO A 82 -9.66 -8.14 -3.88
N PHE A 83 -10.93 -7.73 -3.73
CA PHE A 83 -12.11 -8.44 -4.22
C PHE A 83 -12.33 -8.21 -5.72
N ASP A 84 -12.03 -6.99 -6.19
CA ASP A 84 -12.24 -6.54 -7.56
C ASP A 84 -10.89 -6.25 -8.24
N THR A 85 -10.80 -6.47 -9.55
CA THR A 85 -9.59 -6.20 -10.35
C THR A 85 -9.26 -4.72 -10.45
N LYS A 86 -10.28 -3.85 -10.35
CA LYS A 86 -10.15 -2.38 -10.39
C LYS A 86 -9.62 -1.80 -9.08
N GLN A 87 -9.71 -2.56 -7.99
CA GLN A 87 -9.16 -2.15 -6.70
C GLN A 87 -7.64 -2.28 -6.72
N THR A 88 -6.99 -1.32 -6.05
CA THR A 88 -5.54 -1.31 -5.92
C THR A 88 -5.06 -2.10 -4.75
N ASN A 89 -3.89 -2.68 -4.90
CA ASN A 89 -3.24 -3.41 -3.85
C ASN A 89 -1.73 -3.33 -3.98
N VAL A 90 -1.07 -3.47 -2.83
CA VAL A 90 0.37 -3.69 -2.73
C VAL A 90 0.60 -4.79 -1.71
N ALA A 91 1.66 -5.57 -1.90
CA ALA A 91 2.06 -6.60 -0.96
C ALA A 91 3.57 -6.82 -1.04
N ILE A 92 4.23 -6.99 0.10
CA ILE A 92 5.65 -7.37 0.20
C ILE A 92 5.86 -8.27 1.42
N PHE A 93 6.88 -9.12 1.38
CA PHE A 93 7.41 -9.76 2.59
C PHE A 93 8.58 -8.95 3.14
N ALA A 94 8.61 -8.75 4.46
CA ALA A 94 9.73 -8.16 5.19
C ALA A 94 9.85 -8.84 6.56
N ASP A 95 11.06 -9.27 6.94
CA ASP A 95 11.36 -10.04 8.16
C ASP A 95 10.38 -11.22 8.41
N GLY A 96 10.01 -11.93 7.35
CA GLY A 96 9.10 -13.08 7.41
C GLY A 96 7.62 -12.75 7.61
N ASN A 97 7.22 -11.47 7.51
CA ASN A 97 5.83 -11.03 7.63
C ASN A 97 5.32 -10.53 6.27
N LEU A 98 4.06 -10.83 5.95
CA LEU A 98 3.39 -10.22 4.82
C LEU A 98 2.84 -8.86 5.24
N TYR A 99 3.32 -7.82 4.59
CA TYR A 99 2.74 -6.47 4.62
C TYR A 99 1.89 -6.29 3.37
N SER A 100 0.64 -5.85 3.53
CA SER A 100 -0.28 -5.63 2.42
C SER A 100 -1.07 -4.36 2.61
N ALA A 101 -1.47 -3.74 1.52
CA ALA A 101 -2.46 -2.66 1.57
C ALA A 101 -3.45 -2.83 0.42
N THR A 102 -4.74 -2.87 0.76
CA THR A 102 -5.87 -3.11 -0.14
C THR A 102 -7.17 -2.80 0.62
N VAL A 103 -8.31 -3.30 0.18
CA VAL A 103 -9.57 -3.27 0.93
C VAL A 103 -9.85 -4.60 1.65
N ALA A 104 -10.45 -4.51 2.83
CA ALA A 104 -10.80 -5.66 3.66
C ALA A 104 -12.27 -6.09 3.51
N ASP A 105 -13.08 -5.42 2.72
CA ASP A 105 -14.50 -5.73 2.53
C ASP A 105 -14.93 -5.65 1.06
N PHE A 106 -16.01 -6.36 0.73
CA PHE A 106 -16.55 -6.41 -0.62
C PHE A 106 -17.01 -5.04 -1.14
N GLN A 107 -17.50 -4.18 -0.25
CA GLN A 107 -17.97 -2.82 -0.58
C GLN A 107 -16.83 -1.83 -0.81
N ALA A 108 -15.56 -2.23 -0.61
CA ALA A 108 -14.39 -1.37 -0.70
C ALA A 108 -14.38 -0.18 0.28
N SER A 109 -15.14 -0.27 1.38
CA SER A 109 -15.25 0.80 2.39
C SER A 109 -14.13 0.75 3.43
N ASP A 110 -13.54 -0.44 3.64
CA ASP A 110 -12.52 -0.72 4.65
C ASP A 110 -11.14 -0.84 3.99
N ALA A 111 -10.62 0.27 3.47
CA ALA A 111 -9.24 0.34 2.98
C ALA A 111 -8.25 0.24 4.16
N VAL A 112 -7.22 -0.59 4.01
CA VAL A 112 -6.37 -1.00 5.13
C VAL A 112 -4.91 -1.14 4.72
N ILE A 113 -3.99 -0.73 5.60
CA ILE A 113 -2.60 -1.21 5.62
C ILE A 113 -2.51 -2.27 6.72
N TYR A 114 -2.04 -3.46 6.37
CA TYR A 114 -2.20 -4.69 7.13
C TYR A 114 -0.87 -5.47 7.21
N ARG A 115 -0.64 -6.17 8.33
CA ARG A 115 0.43 -7.16 8.46
C ARG A 115 -0.10 -8.46 9.00
N SER A 116 0.34 -9.56 8.41
CA SER A 116 -0.03 -10.92 8.83
C SER A 116 1.02 -11.95 8.40
N LEU A 117 0.72 -13.24 8.64
CA LEU A 117 1.56 -14.40 8.26
C LEU A 117 2.93 -14.45 8.95
N GLY A 118 3.22 -13.55 9.89
CA GLY A 118 4.36 -13.66 10.78
C GLY A 118 4.11 -14.70 11.88
N GLU A 119 5.07 -15.59 12.12
CA GLU A 119 4.95 -16.61 13.16
C GLU A 119 4.97 -16.02 14.58
N ARG A 120 5.80 -14.98 14.80
CA ARG A 120 6.01 -14.35 16.10
C ARG A 120 5.33 -13.00 16.27
N ASN A 121 4.94 -12.37 15.16
CA ASN A 121 4.42 -11.02 15.15
C ASN A 121 2.89 -11.03 15.10
N PRO A 122 2.22 -10.14 15.84
CA PRO A 122 0.77 -10.05 15.81
C PRO A 122 0.30 -9.50 14.46
N VAL A 123 -0.92 -9.87 14.14
CA VAL A 123 -1.69 -9.26 13.05
C VAL A 123 -2.01 -7.82 13.44
N LEU A 124 -1.60 -6.87 12.60
CA LEU A 124 -1.83 -5.44 12.82
C LEU A 124 -2.51 -4.80 11.61
N ARG A 125 -3.30 -3.76 11.87
CA ARG A 125 -4.02 -3.01 10.85
C ARG A 125 -4.09 -1.52 11.16
N THR A 126 -4.41 -0.72 10.15
CA THR A 126 -4.85 0.67 10.35
C THR A 126 -6.24 0.70 11.01
N VAL A 127 -6.52 1.79 11.75
CA VAL A 127 -7.81 1.98 12.41
C VAL A 127 -8.93 2.08 11.38
N LYS A 128 -9.99 1.29 11.60
CA LYS A 128 -11.11 1.17 10.68
C LYS A 128 -11.99 2.43 10.74
N TYR A 129 -12.40 2.93 9.58
CA TYR A 129 -13.27 4.12 9.42
C TYR A 129 -12.70 5.43 10.01
N ASP A 130 -11.38 5.52 10.22
CA ASP A 130 -10.72 6.76 10.62
C ASP A 130 -10.03 7.43 9.41
N SER A 131 -10.65 8.49 8.91
CA SER A 131 -10.14 9.26 7.76
C SER A 131 -8.80 9.95 8.02
N LYS A 132 -8.40 10.18 9.29
CA LYS A 132 -7.08 10.71 9.61
C LYS A 132 -5.99 9.67 9.33
N TRP A 133 -6.31 8.39 9.44
CA TRP A 133 -5.41 7.29 9.08
C TRP A 133 -5.38 7.09 7.57
N LEU A 134 -6.53 6.82 6.97
CA LEU A 134 -6.67 6.59 5.53
C LEU A 134 -8.01 7.13 5.03
N ARG A 135 -8.00 7.94 3.97
CA ARG A 135 -9.24 8.47 3.38
C ARG A 135 -9.32 8.19 1.88
N GLU A 136 -10.04 7.12 1.53
CA GLU A 136 -10.16 6.63 0.14
C GLU A 136 -8.78 6.51 -0.54
N PRO A 137 -7.84 5.74 0.03
CA PRO A 137 -6.51 5.61 -0.54
C PRO A 137 -6.53 4.75 -1.81
N HIS A 138 -5.63 5.07 -2.72
CA HIS A 138 -5.21 4.24 -3.84
C HIS A 138 -3.76 3.88 -3.58
N PHE A 139 -3.47 2.59 -3.39
CA PHE A 139 -2.14 2.09 -3.04
C PHE A 139 -1.31 1.87 -4.31
N ILE A 140 -0.06 2.36 -4.33
CA ILE A 140 0.79 2.38 -5.53
C ILE A 140 1.99 1.46 -5.34
N HIS A 141 2.75 1.61 -4.24
CA HIS A 141 3.94 0.81 -4.00
C HIS A 141 4.18 0.56 -2.51
N ALA A 142 4.95 -0.46 -2.19
CA ALA A 142 5.49 -0.68 -0.85
C ALA A 142 6.91 -1.20 -0.93
N LEU A 143 7.77 -0.79 0.01
CA LEU A 143 9.16 -1.26 0.06
C LEU A 143 9.65 -1.36 1.50
N GLU A 144 10.66 -2.20 1.68
CA GLU A 144 11.40 -2.30 2.93
C GLU A 144 12.63 -1.39 2.88
N TYR A 145 12.84 -0.58 3.92
CA TYR A 145 14.04 0.22 4.06
C TYR A 145 14.38 0.43 5.54
N GLN A 146 15.60 0.03 5.92
CA GLN A 146 16.08 0.05 7.30
C GLN A 146 15.13 -0.70 8.26
N GLN A 147 14.59 -0.04 9.28
CA GLN A 147 13.72 -0.63 10.31
C GLN A 147 12.23 -0.53 9.98
N TYR A 148 11.89 -0.06 8.78
CA TYR A 148 10.53 0.30 8.41
C TYR A 148 10.08 -0.36 7.11
N VAL A 149 8.75 -0.50 6.99
CA VAL A 149 8.09 -0.70 5.70
C VAL A 149 7.40 0.60 5.33
N TYR A 150 7.68 1.07 4.11
CA TYR A 150 7.10 2.28 3.55
C TYR A 150 6.00 1.92 2.57
N PHE A 151 4.89 2.65 2.63
CA PHE A 151 3.74 2.52 1.73
C PHE A 151 3.56 3.83 0.98
N PHE A 152 3.56 3.76 -0.34
CA PHE A 152 3.33 4.89 -1.23
C PHE A 152 1.91 4.78 -1.78
N PHE A 153 1.13 5.83 -1.55
CA PHE A 153 -0.28 5.86 -1.92
C PHE A 153 -0.72 7.29 -2.21
N ARG A 154 -1.91 7.45 -2.78
CA ARG A 154 -2.58 8.75 -2.89
C ARG A 154 -3.95 8.64 -2.25
N GLU A 155 -4.42 9.69 -1.60
CA GLU A 155 -5.69 9.69 -0.88
C GLU A 155 -6.35 11.07 -0.94
N ILE A 156 -7.60 11.16 -0.49
CA ILE A 156 -8.23 12.47 -0.32
C ILE A 156 -7.60 13.17 0.89
N SER A 157 -7.09 14.37 0.66
CA SER A 157 -6.50 15.21 1.70
C SER A 157 -7.52 15.57 2.78
N VAL A 158 -7.14 15.38 4.04
CA VAL A 158 -7.92 15.88 5.19
C VAL A 158 -7.54 17.32 5.54
N GLU A 159 -6.40 17.78 5.05
CA GLU A 159 -5.84 19.10 5.32
C GLU A 159 -6.47 20.22 4.49
N TYR A 160 -7.09 19.87 3.35
CA TYR A 160 -7.62 20.81 2.37
C TYR A 160 -9.12 20.62 2.10
N THR A 161 -9.88 20.21 3.12
CA THR A 161 -11.32 19.97 3.00
C THR A 161 -12.13 21.20 2.62
N THR A 162 -11.67 22.40 3.00
CA THR A 162 -12.34 23.68 2.70
C THR A 162 -12.31 24.03 1.20
N LEU A 163 -11.36 23.49 0.44
CA LEU A 163 -11.24 23.67 -1.02
C LEU A 163 -11.93 22.55 -1.82
N GLY A 164 -12.64 21.65 -1.14
CA GLY A 164 -13.29 20.49 -1.75
C GLY A 164 -12.41 19.24 -1.78
N ARG A 165 -12.64 18.37 -2.77
CA ARG A 165 -11.95 17.08 -2.90
C ARG A 165 -10.60 17.26 -3.58
N VAL A 166 -9.53 17.35 -2.80
CA VAL A 166 -8.14 17.42 -3.28
C VAL A 166 -7.42 16.11 -2.97
N ILE A 167 -6.80 15.49 -3.99
CA ILE A 167 -5.97 14.29 -3.80
C ILE A 167 -4.56 14.72 -3.42
N PHE A 168 -3.97 14.10 -2.41
CA PHE A 168 -2.54 14.21 -2.12
C PHE A 168 -1.85 12.86 -2.21
N SER A 169 -0.61 12.90 -2.69
CA SER A 169 0.31 11.77 -2.65
C SER A 169 1.01 11.68 -1.30
N ARG A 170 1.13 10.46 -0.79
CA ARG A 170 1.61 10.15 0.54
C ARG A 170 2.70 9.09 0.52
N VAL A 171 3.58 9.21 1.49
CA VAL A 171 4.38 8.11 1.99
C VAL A 171 3.98 7.87 3.44
N GLY A 172 3.59 6.64 3.76
CA GLY A 172 3.37 6.16 5.13
C GLY A 172 4.47 5.20 5.55
N ARG A 173 4.79 5.14 6.84
CA ARG A 173 5.73 4.14 7.39
C ARG A 173 5.13 3.40 8.57
N VAL A 174 5.59 2.16 8.77
CA VAL A 174 5.36 1.36 9.99
C VAL A 174 6.67 0.68 10.40
N CYS A 175 6.88 0.48 11.69
CA CYS A 175 8.03 -0.27 12.21
C CYS A 175 7.90 -1.76 11.91
N LYS A 176 9.00 -2.41 11.52
CA LYS A 176 9.01 -3.87 11.31
C LYS A 176 8.70 -4.65 12.59
N ASN A 177 9.18 -4.15 13.72
CA ASN A 177 9.01 -4.74 15.06
C ASN A 177 7.78 -4.22 15.83
N ASP A 178 6.83 -3.52 15.19
CA ASP A 178 5.60 -3.07 15.86
C ASP A 178 4.83 -4.28 16.42
N MET A 179 4.39 -4.22 17.67
CA MET A 179 3.67 -5.31 18.35
C MET A 179 2.21 -4.97 18.64
N GLY A 180 1.73 -3.83 18.14
CA GLY A 180 0.43 -3.29 18.51
C GLY A 180 0.48 -2.59 19.87
N GLY A 181 -0.66 -1.99 20.21
CA GLY A 181 -0.81 -1.20 21.42
C GLY A 181 -1.14 -2.03 22.65
N SER A 182 -1.39 -1.31 23.76
CA SER A 182 -1.88 -1.92 24.99
C SER A 182 -3.33 -2.41 24.85
N PRO A 183 -3.84 -3.24 25.77
CA PRO A 183 -5.26 -3.62 25.81
C PRO A 183 -6.24 -2.43 25.88
N ARG A 184 -5.78 -1.24 26.29
CA ARG A 184 -6.62 -0.03 26.40
C ARG A 184 -6.63 0.81 25.13
N VAL A 185 -5.53 0.80 24.37
CA VAL A 185 -5.29 1.69 23.24
C VAL A 185 -4.52 0.93 22.18
N LEU A 186 -5.10 0.85 20.97
CA LEU A 186 -4.46 0.30 19.76
C LEU A 186 -4.03 -1.18 19.84
N GLU A 187 -4.62 -2.03 20.68
CA GLU A 187 -4.22 -3.45 20.90
C GLU A 187 -3.89 -4.25 19.63
N LYS A 188 -4.71 -4.14 18.57
CA LYS A 188 -4.52 -4.85 17.28
C LYS A 188 -4.26 -3.90 16.11
N TYR A 189 -3.84 -2.68 16.42
CA TYR A 189 -3.61 -1.62 15.46
C TYR A 189 -2.14 -1.20 15.47
N TRP A 190 -1.67 -0.61 14.38
CA TRP A 190 -0.31 -0.05 14.33
C TRP A 190 -0.11 0.98 15.43
N THR A 191 1.04 0.94 16.09
CA THR A 191 1.48 2.00 17.03
C THR A 191 2.51 2.93 16.41
N SER A 192 3.04 2.56 15.25
CA SER A 192 4.10 3.25 14.52
C SER A 192 3.65 3.86 13.19
N PHE A 193 2.35 3.79 12.86
CA PHE A 193 1.85 4.31 11.58
C PHE A 193 1.88 5.83 11.56
N LEU A 194 2.69 6.39 10.67
CA LEU A 194 2.74 7.81 10.35
C LEU A 194 2.69 8.01 8.84
N LYS A 195 2.17 9.15 8.37
CA LYS A 195 2.17 9.52 6.94
C LYS A 195 2.55 10.98 6.70
N ALA A 196 3.18 11.24 5.57
CA ALA A 196 3.58 12.57 5.13
C ALA A 196 3.20 12.80 3.65
N ARG A 197 3.02 14.06 3.25
CA ARG A 197 2.79 14.44 1.84
C ARG A 197 4.11 14.35 1.06
N LEU A 198 4.06 13.75 -0.12
CA LEU A 198 5.15 13.83 -1.10
C LEU A 198 5.04 15.15 -1.87
N ASN A 199 6.13 15.91 -1.93
CA ASN A 199 6.17 17.16 -2.67
C ASN A 199 6.86 16.94 -4.02
N CYS A 200 6.07 16.91 -5.09
CA CYS A 200 6.58 16.99 -6.46
C CYS A 200 6.01 18.27 -7.09
N SER A 201 6.85 19.30 -7.20
CA SER A 201 6.40 20.62 -7.67
C SER A 201 7.48 21.36 -8.46
N VAL A 202 7.02 22.29 -9.28
CA VAL A 202 7.87 23.27 -9.96
C VAL A 202 7.80 24.58 -9.16
N PRO A 203 8.95 25.11 -8.69
CA PRO A 203 8.97 26.39 -7.98
C PRO A 203 8.74 27.56 -8.94
N GLY A 204 8.14 28.64 -8.42
CA GLY A 204 7.82 29.88 -9.14
C GLY A 204 7.19 30.88 -8.16
N ASP A 205 6.52 31.93 -8.67
CA ASP A 205 5.77 32.89 -7.83
C ASP A 205 4.71 32.18 -6.96
N ALA A 206 4.11 31.12 -7.52
CA ALA A 206 3.37 30.10 -6.78
C ALA A 206 3.86 28.72 -7.20
N PHE A 207 3.90 27.78 -6.26
CA PHE A 207 4.26 26.39 -6.55
C PHE A 207 3.20 25.71 -7.41
N PHE A 208 3.63 25.04 -8.48
CA PHE A 208 2.77 24.16 -9.28
C PHE A 208 3.01 22.70 -8.87
N TYR A 209 2.00 22.05 -8.29
CA TYR A 209 2.12 20.69 -7.74
C TYR A 209 1.60 19.61 -8.69
N PHE A 210 2.33 18.50 -8.79
CA PHE A 210 1.87 17.25 -9.37
C PHE A 210 1.47 16.30 -8.23
N ASP A 211 0.20 16.33 -7.84
CA ASP A 211 -0.28 15.71 -6.61
C ASP A 211 -0.75 14.26 -6.74
N VAL A 212 -0.85 13.71 -7.96
CA VAL A 212 -1.43 12.38 -8.22
C VAL A 212 -0.33 11.38 -8.58
N LEU A 213 0.21 10.68 -7.58
CA LEU A 213 1.24 9.65 -7.73
C LEU A 213 0.73 8.46 -8.55
N GLN A 214 1.45 8.02 -9.56
CA GLN A 214 1.09 6.91 -10.45
C GLN A 214 1.96 5.67 -10.26
N ALA A 215 3.26 5.84 -10.05
CA ALA A 215 4.22 4.74 -9.91
C ALA A 215 5.39 5.17 -9.02
N VAL A 216 6.01 4.20 -8.33
CA VAL A 216 7.23 4.38 -7.54
C VAL A 216 8.13 3.18 -7.79
N THR A 217 9.44 3.39 -7.84
CA THR A 217 10.43 2.30 -7.95
C THR A 217 10.73 1.69 -6.58
N ASP A 218 11.38 0.53 -6.58
CA ASP A 218 12.19 0.11 -5.43
C ASP A 218 13.35 1.10 -5.18
N VAL A 219 14.05 0.90 -4.06
CA VAL A 219 15.20 1.74 -3.71
C VAL A 219 16.35 1.49 -4.69
N ILE A 220 16.82 2.56 -5.32
CA ILE A 220 17.93 2.58 -6.27
C ILE A 220 19.06 3.41 -5.66
N LEU A 221 20.28 2.86 -5.65
CA LEU A 221 21.47 3.59 -5.22
C LEU A 221 21.99 4.49 -6.34
N VAL A 222 21.98 5.80 -6.12
CA VAL A 222 22.56 6.79 -7.04
C VAL A 222 23.70 7.50 -6.31
N ASN A 223 24.93 7.30 -6.79
CA ASN A 223 26.14 7.82 -6.15
C ASN A 223 26.23 7.47 -4.65
N GLY A 224 25.84 6.24 -4.30
CA GLY A 224 25.85 5.74 -2.92
C GLY A 224 24.68 6.20 -2.04
N ARG A 225 23.79 7.07 -2.54
CA ARG A 225 22.58 7.52 -1.82
C ARG A 225 21.34 6.72 -2.24
N PRO A 226 20.45 6.35 -1.31
CA PRO A 226 19.25 5.56 -1.60
C PRO A 226 18.09 6.43 -2.07
N PHE A 227 17.66 6.27 -3.31
CA PHE A 227 16.55 7.03 -3.90
C PHE A 227 15.39 6.14 -4.33
N VAL A 228 14.20 6.73 -4.31
CA VAL A 228 13.05 6.23 -5.10
C VAL A 228 12.70 7.25 -6.17
N PHE A 229 12.31 6.76 -7.34
CA PHE A 229 11.80 7.56 -8.44
C PHE A 229 10.28 7.41 -8.47
N ALA A 230 9.57 8.51 -8.61
CA ALA A 230 8.12 8.52 -8.56
C ALA A 230 7.53 9.37 -9.69
N VAL A 231 6.53 8.81 -10.37
CA VAL A 231 5.81 9.46 -11.46
C VAL A 231 4.53 10.07 -10.91
N PHE A 232 4.28 11.34 -11.20
CA PHE A 232 3.09 12.07 -10.76
C PHE A 232 2.37 12.67 -11.95
N THR A 233 1.06 12.85 -11.82
CA THR A 233 0.23 13.59 -12.76
C THR A 233 -0.49 14.74 -12.05
N THR A 234 -1.05 15.65 -12.84
CA THR A 234 -2.01 16.64 -12.36
C THR A 234 -3.35 15.98 -11.97
N GLN A 235 -4.25 16.73 -11.33
CA GLN A 235 -5.59 16.28 -10.92
C GLN A 235 -6.46 16.00 -12.16
N SER A 236 -7.42 15.07 -12.08
CA SER A 236 -8.22 14.60 -13.24
C SER A 236 -8.97 15.68 -14.02
N ASN A 237 -9.36 16.78 -13.38
CA ASN A 237 -10.12 17.89 -13.98
C ASN A 237 -9.25 19.14 -14.22
N SER A 238 -7.96 18.95 -14.49
CA SER A 238 -7.01 20.04 -14.75
C SER A 238 -6.30 19.84 -16.09
N ILE A 239 -5.48 20.82 -16.49
CA ILE A 239 -4.61 20.66 -17.66
C ILE A 239 -3.67 19.48 -17.42
N THR A 240 -3.67 18.53 -18.34
CA THR A 240 -2.90 17.29 -18.20
C THR A 240 -1.41 17.58 -18.20
N GLY A 241 -0.73 17.14 -17.16
CA GLY A 241 0.72 17.22 -17.04
C GLY A 241 1.24 16.04 -16.22
N SER A 242 2.48 15.64 -16.50
CA SER A 242 3.19 14.60 -15.74
C SER A 242 4.56 15.11 -15.30
N ALA A 243 5.05 14.60 -14.18
CA ALA A 243 6.38 14.88 -13.67
C ALA A 243 7.02 13.61 -13.08
N VAL A 244 8.34 13.56 -13.07
CA VAL A 244 9.12 12.54 -12.36
C VAL A 244 9.92 13.25 -11.27
N CYS A 245 9.71 12.85 -10.03
CA CYS A 245 10.45 13.36 -8.88
C CYS A 245 11.25 12.23 -8.23
N THR A 246 12.37 12.58 -7.61
CA THR A 246 13.21 11.67 -6.82
C THR A 246 13.10 12.02 -5.34
N PHE A 247 13.11 11.00 -4.49
CA PHE A 247 13.10 11.18 -3.04
C PHE A 247 14.23 10.35 -2.44
N ASP A 248 15.13 11.00 -1.71
CA ASP A 248 16.14 10.33 -0.92
C ASP A 248 15.46 9.66 0.30
N MET A 249 15.70 8.37 0.50
CA MET A 249 15.04 7.60 1.55
C MET A 249 15.50 7.97 2.96
N ASP A 250 16.72 8.47 3.15
CA ASP A 250 17.19 9.01 4.42
C ASP A 250 16.51 10.36 4.73
N GLU A 251 16.26 11.19 3.72
CA GLU A 251 15.44 12.41 3.86
C GLU A 251 13.98 12.08 4.17
N VAL A 252 13.39 11.10 3.47
CA VAL A 252 12.04 10.62 3.75
C VAL A 252 11.94 10.10 5.20
N GLY A 253 12.93 9.35 5.68
CA GLY A 253 13.01 8.90 7.07
C GLY A 253 12.95 10.06 8.07
N ARG A 254 13.74 11.11 7.84
CA ARG A 254 13.82 12.30 8.73
C ARG A 254 12.53 13.12 8.79
N VAL A 255 11.69 13.10 7.75
CA VAL A 255 10.40 13.83 7.76
C VAL A 255 9.51 13.41 8.94
N PHE A 256 9.55 12.13 9.30
CA PHE A 256 8.73 11.60 10.38
C PHE A 256 9.26 11.93 11.79
N ASP A 257 10.47 12.46 11.88
CA ASP A 257 11.05 12.96 13.12
C ASP A 257 10.74 14.47 13.30
N GLY A 258 10.10 15.11 12.31
CA GLY A 258 9.64 16.48 12.37
C GLY A 258 8.30 16.67 13.08
N ARG A 259 7.80 17.90 13.15
CA ARG A 259 6.55 18.23 13.86
C ARG A 259 5.32 17.53 13.26
N PHE A 260 4.46 17.04 14.13
CA PHE A 260 3.14 16.52 13.76
C PHE A 260 2.17 17.64 13.39
N LYS A 261 1.11 17.31 12.63
CA LYS A 261 0.00 18.22 12.33
C LYS A 261 -1.19 17.94 13.24
N GLU A 262 -1.82 19.00 13.76
CA GLU A 262 -3.10 18.95 14.48
C GLU A 262 -4.14 19.86 13.85
N GLN A 263 -5.40 19.49 14.06
CA GLN A 263 -6.55 20.35 13.87
C GLN A 263 -7.22 20.52 15.24
N LYS A 264 -7.16 21.73 15.80
CA LYS A 264 -7.60 22.00 17.19
C LYS A 264 -9.11 21.83 17.39
N ASN A 265 -9.89 22.12 16.36
CA ASN A 265 -11.34 21.91 16.29
C ASN A 265 -11.76 21.79 14.82
N ALA A 266 -13.00 21.34 14.55
CA ALA A 266 -13.45 21.00 13.21
C ALA A 266 -13.30 22.12 12.17
N ASP A 267 -13.36 23.39 12.61
CA ASP A 267 -13.32 24.57 11.74
C ASP A 267 -11.92 25.19 11.63
N ALA A 268 -10.97 24.79 12.49
CA ALA A 268 -9.61 25.31 12.47
C ALA A 268 -8.80 24.73 11.30
N GLY A 269 -7.88 25.55 10.78
CA GLY A 269 -6.84 25.08 9.87
C GLY A 269 -5.86 24.12 10.56
N TRP A 270 -5.18 23.31 9.76
CA TRP A 270 -4.17 22.38 10.25
C TRP A 270 -2.87 23.10 10.60
N THR A 271 -2.43 22.97 11.85
CA THR A 271 -1.24 23.65 12.39
C THR A 271 -0.22 22.64 12.93
N PRO A 272 1.08 22.97 12.95
CA PRO A 272 2.08 22.11 13.56
C PRO A 272 1.90 22.05 15.08
N ILE A 273 2.00 20.84 15.65
CA ILE A 273 2.07 20.63 17.10
C ILE A 273 3.43 21.13 17.59
N SER A 274 3.43 21.79 18.75
CA SER A 274 4.66 22.23 19.41
C SER A 274 5.36 21.03 20.09
N GLU A 275 6.69 20.97 20.02
CA GLU A 275 7.46 19.79 20.49
C GLU A 275 7.26 19.49 21.98
N ASP A 276 6.99 20.49 22.82
CA ASP A 276 6.67 20.34 24.25
C ASP A 276 5.36 19.56 24.51
N LYS A 277 4.48 19.46 23.51
CA LYS A 277 3.23 18.69 23.59
C LYS A 277 3.34 17.27 23.06
N VAL A 278 4.48 16.91 22.45
CA VAL A 278 4.70 15.55 21.94
C VAL A 278 5.02 14.64 23.14
N PRO A 279 4.23 13.58 23.38
CA PRO A 279 4.48 12.66 24.49
C PRO A 279 5.84 11.94 24.34
N THR A 280 6.33 11.42 25.47
CA THR A 280 7.53 10.57 25.51
C THR A 280 7.15 9.17 26.04
N PRO A 281 7.57 8.06 25.39
CA PRO A 281 8.35 8.00 24.15
C PRO A 281 7.59 8.59 22.95
N ARG A 282 8.36 9.07 21.95
CA ARG A 282 7.86 9.67 20.71
C ARG A 282 7.19 8.63 19.81
#